data_AF-A0ABD5Z2N6-F1
#
_entry.id   AF-A0ABD5Z2N6-F1
#
_cell.length_a   1.000
_cell.length_b   1.000
_cell.length_c   1.000
_cell.angle_alpha   90.00
_cell.angle_beta   90.00
_cell.angle_gamma   90.00
#
_symmetry.space_group_name_H-M   'P 1'
#
loop_
_entity.id
_entity.type
_entity.pdbx_description
1 polymer ?
#
loop_
_entity_poly.entity_id
_entity_poly.type
_entity_poly.pdbx_seq_one_letter_code
_entity_poly.pdbx_strand_id
1 'polypeptide(L)'
;MITPQLFTELTAVVRIVLLTVAFVFAVVAARGYSDAPWGAVLRPLPVAILALATSVATLLVDVSETTAQVVTVAVWTVGVGAVALSTYRFVDLVAERGDR
;
A
#
# COMPACT_ATOMS: atom_id res chain seq x y z
N MET A 1 28.61 9.14 -14.96
CA MET A 1 27.69 8.28 -15.73
C MET A 1 26.91 7.45 -14.73
N ILE A 2 25.57 7.54 -14.71
CA ILE A 2 24.74 6.75 -13.77
C ILE A 2 24.61 5.34 -14.35
N THR A 3 24.91 4.31 -13.56
CA THR A 3 24.72 2.92 -13.95
C THR A 3 23.25 2.52 -13.82
N PRO A 4 22.75 1.53 -14.59
CA PRO A 4 21.37 1.03 -14.48
C PRO A 4 21.01 0.57 -13.05
N GLN A 5 21.99 0.01 -12.34
CA GLN A 5 21.84 -0.44 -10.96
C GLN A 5 21.68 0.73 -9.99
N LEU A 6 22.54 1.75 -10.08
CA LEU A 6 22.43 2.97 -9.27
C LEU A 6 21.08 3.68 -9.51
N PHE A 7 20.59 3.70 -10.75
CA PHE A 7 19.27 4.24 -11.06
C PHE A 7 18.14 3.46 -10.36
N THR A 8 18.20 2.13 -10.37
CA THR A 8 17.21 1.27 -9.72
C THR A 8 17.19 1.49 -8.20
N GLU A 9 18.35 1.54 -7.57
CA GLU A 9 18.48 1.79 -6.13
C GLU A 9 17.94 3.18 -5.74
N LEU A 10 18.33 4.23 -6.48
CA LEU A 10 17.84 5.59 -6.24
C LEU A 10 16.32 5.68 -6.36
N THR A 11 15.74 5.07 -7.40
CA THR A 11 14.27 5.06 -7.56
C THR A 11 13.57 4.26 -6.48
N ALA A 12 14.16 3.15 -6.00
CA ALA A 12 13.62 2.37 -4.89
C ALA A 12 13.65 3.18 -3.58
N VAL A 13 14.74 3.89 -3.27
CA VAL A 13 14.82 4.76 -2.09
C VAL A 13 13.76 5.87 -2.14
N VAL A 14 13.62 6.55 -3.28
CA VAL A 14 12.60 7.60 -3.46
C VAL A 14 11.19 7.02 -3.25
N ARG A 15 10.90 5.84 -3.81
CA ARG A 15 9.62 5.15 -3.62
C ARG A 15 9.36 4.83 -2.16
N ILE A 16 10.34 4.32 -1.40
CA ILE A 16 10.20 4.03 0.03
C ILE A 16 9.89 5.30 0.84
N VAL A 17 10.57 6.40 0.55
CA VAL A 17 10.31 7.69 1.22
C VAL A 17 8.88 8.14 0.96
N LEU A 18 8.44 8.13 -0.29
CA LEU A 18 7.08 8.52 -0.67
C LEU A 18 6.02 7.59 -0.05
N LEU A 19 6.26 6.28 -0.04
CA LEU A 19 5.35 5.30 0.55
C LEU A 19 5.29 5.45 2.07
N THR A 20 6.40 5.80 2.72
CA THR A 20 6.41 6.10 4.16
C THR A 20 5.53 7.30 4.49
N VAL A 21 5.67 8.38 3.72
CA VAL A 21 4.83 9.58 3.87
C VAL A 21 3.36 9.23 3.61
N ALA A 22 3.06 8.50 2.52
CA ALA A 22 1.71 8.05 2.20
C ALA A 22 1.11 7.17 3.31
N PHE A 23 1.92 6.27 3.89
CA PHE A 23 1.51 5.41 4.99
C PHE A 23 1.10 6.22 6.22
N VAL A 24 1.91 7.21 6.61
CA VAL A 24 1.59 8.10 7.74
C VAL A 24 0.26 8.81 7.48
N PHE A 25 0.06 9.40 6.30
CA PHE A 25 -1.21 10.04 5.96
C PHE A 25 -2.38 9.07 5.97
N ALA A 26 -2.21 7.87 5.41
CA ALA A 26 -3.26 6.86 5.41
C ALA A 26 -3.64 6.42 6.83
N VAL A 27 -2.65 6.26 7.73
CA VAL A 27 -2.89 5.93 9.14
C VAL A 27 -3.61 7.06 9.85
N VAL A 28 -3.17 8.30 9.66
CA VAL A 28 -3.82 9.48 10.25
C VAL A 28 -5.25 9.61 9.75
N ALA A 29 -5.49 9.43 8.45
CA ALA A 29 -6.82 9.49 7.87
C ALA A 29 -7.71 8.33 8.38
N ALA A 30 -7.20 7.09 8.37
CA ALA A 30 -7.95 5.93 8.88
C ALA A 30 -8.35 6.07 10.36
N ARG A 31 -7.51 6.74 11.17
CA ARG A 31 -7.84 7.07 12.57
C ARG A 31 -8.76 8.27 12.70
N GLY A 32 -8.49 9.35 11.97
CA GLY A 32 -9.27 10.60 12.05
C GLY A 32 -10.71 10.43 11.56
N TYR A 33 -10.96 9.49 10.65
CA TYR A 33 -12.30 9.15 10.17
C TYR A 33 -12.90 7.91 10.86
N SER A 34 -12.36 7.43 12.00
CA SER A 34 -12.80 6.17 12.63
C SER A 34 -14.30 6.10 12.92
N ASP A 35 -14.90 7.25 13.21
CA ASP A 35 -16.30 7.38 13.62
C ASP A 35 -17.22 7.77 12.45
N ALA A 36 -16.66 7.91 11.25
CA ALA A 36 -17.40 8.17 10.02
C ALA A 36 -17.49 6.89 9.17
N PRO A 37 -18.56 6.71 8.36
CA PRO A 37 -18.65 5.62 7.40
C PRO A 37 -17.44 5.57 6.44
N TRP A 38 -16.87 6.74 6.13
CA TRP A 38 -15.65 6.89 5.33
C TRP A 38 -14.42 6.22 5.98
N GLY A 39 -14.35 6.12 7.30
CA GLY A 39 -13.26 5.43 7.99
C GLY A 39 -13.15 3.96 7.63
N ALA A 40 -14.28 3.28 7.40
CA ALA A 40 -14.28 1.89 6.98
C ALA A 40 -13.64 1.71 5.59
N VAL A 41 -13.84 2.67 4.68
CA VAL A 41 -13.22 2.71 3.35
C VAL A 41 -11.71 2.89 3.47
N LEU A 42 -11.25 3.78 4.34
CA LEU A 42 -9.82 4.11 4.46
C LEU A 42 -8.99 3.07 5.25
N ARG A 43 -9.62 2.33 6.17
CA ARG A 43 -8.94 1.37 7.05
C ARG A 43 -8.00 0.37 6.37
N PRO A 44 -8.30 -0.17 5.17
CA PRO A 44 -7.39 -1.08 4.47
C PRO A 44 -6.19 -0.40 3.81
N LEU A 45 -6.23 0.91 3.55
CA LEU A 45 -5.20 1.61 2.77
C LEU A 45 -3.79 1.57 3.41
N PRO A 46 -3.62 1.72 4.74
CA PRO A 46 -2.31 1.52 5.37
C PRO A 46 -1.70 0.15 5.06
N VAL A 47 -2.53 -0.91 5.00
CA VAL A 47 -2.07 -2.26 4.67
C VAL A 47 -1.62 -2.34 3.21
N ALA A 48 -2.39 -1.77 2.29
CA ALA A 48 -2.02 -1.72 0.86
C ALA A 48 -0.70 -0.96 0.63
N ILE A 49 -0.50 0.16 1.31
CA ILE A 49 0.73 0.96 1.20
C ILE A 49 1.92 0.23 1.81
N LEU A 50 1.73 -0.41 2.98
CA LEU A 50 2.77 -1.20 3.61
C LEU A 50 3.19 -2.39 2.74
N ALA A 51 2.22 -3.00 2.06
CA ALA A 51 2.50 -4.05 1.09
C ALA A 51 3.38 -3.53 -0.06
N LEU A 52 3.00 -2.41 -0.68
CA LEU A 52 3.81 -1.78 -1.72
C LEU A 52 5.22 -1.43 -1.23
N ALA A 53 5.35 -0.88 -0.01
CA ALA A 53 6.64 -0.56 0.59
C ALA A 53 7.51 -1.80 0.78
N THR A 54 6.92 -2.89 1.27
CA THR A 54 7.63 -4.17 1.44
C THR A 54 8.09 -4.73 0.10
N SER A 55 7.25 -4.66 -0.94
CA SER A 55 7.61 -5.11 -2.29
C SER A 55 8.72 -4.27 -2.94
N VAL A 56 8.87 -3.00 -2.57
CA VAL A 56 9.98 -2.16 -3.04
C VAL A 56 11.24 -2.43 -2.22
N ALA A 57 11.09 -2.70 -0.92
CA ALA A 57 12.21 -2.96 -0.03
C ALA A 57 13.01 -4.20 -0.44
N THR A 58 12.39 -5.22 -1.04
CA THR A 58 13.09 -6.40 -1.57
C THR A 58 14.12 -6.06 -2.66
N LEU A 59 14.04 -4.88 -3.29
CA LEU A 59 15.06 -4.40 -4.25
C LEU A 59 16.30 -3.83 -3.56
N LEU A 60 16.25 -3.58 -2.26
CA LEU A 60 17.30 -2.92 -1.48
C LEU A 60 18.02 -3.85 -0.49
N VAL A 61 17.44 -5.02 -0.21
CA VAL A 61 18.04 -6.03 0.67
C VAL A 61 18.51 -7.22 -0.14
N ASP A 62 19.68 -7.74 0.24
CA ASP A 62 20.20 -8.98 -0.31
C ASP A 62 19.43 -10.16 0.27
N VAL A 63 18.54 -10.74 -0.54
CA VAL A 63 17.72 -11.90 -0.18
C VAL A 63 17.75 -12.90 -1.33
N SER A 64 17.60 -14.20 -1.01
CA SER A 64 17.51 -15.22 -2.05
C SER A 64 16.33 -14.97 -2.99
N GLU A 65 16.47 -15.35 -4.26
CA GLU A 65 15.42 -15.18 -5.27
C GLU A 65 14.10 -15.85 -4.85
N THR A 66 14.16 -17.07 -4.31
CA THR A 66 13.00 -17.79 -3.80
C THR A 66 12.31 -17.03 -2.67
N THR A 67 13.07 -16.48 -1.73
CA THR A 67 12.52 -15.64 -0.65
C THR A 67 11.85 -14.39 -1.21
N ALA A 68 12.50 -13.70 -2.16
CA ALA A 68 11.96 -12.51 -2.78
C ALA A 68 10.64 -12.81 -3.52
N GLN A 69 10.54 -13.93 -4.23
CA GLN A 69 9.32 -14.35 -4.92
C GLN A 69 8.18 -14.65 -3.95
N VAL A 70 8.45 -15.42 -2.89
CA VAL A 70 7.45 -15.76 -1.87
C VAL A 70 6.93 -14.50 -1.17
N VAL A 71 7.84 -13.61 -0.75
CA VAL A 71 7.48 -12.33 -0.14
C VAL A 71 6.65 -11.50 -1.11
N THR A 72 7.08 -11.38 -2.37
CA THR A 72 6.35 -10.63 -3.39
C THR A 72 4.93 -11.16 -3.56
N VAL A 73 4.74 -12.47 -3.74
CA VAL A 73 3.41 -13.07 -3.89
C VAL A 73 2.54 -12.78 -2.66
N ALA A 74 3.03 -13.07 -1.46
CA ALA A 74 2.28 -12.88 -0.22
C ALA A 74 1.85 -11.41 -0.03
N VAL A 75 2.81 -10.50 -0.21
CA VAL A 75 2.61 -9.06 -0.06
C VAL A 75 1.64 -8.51 -1.10
N TRP A 76 1.76 -8.92 -2.36
CA TRP A 76 0.84 -8.51 -3.41
C TRP A 76 -0.57 -9.04 -3.18
N THR A 77 -0.73 -10.29 -2.74
CA THR A 77 -2.05 -10.83 -2.37
C THR A 77 -2.71 -10.01 -1.28
N VAL A 78 -1.96 -9.69 -0.21
CA VAL A 78 -2.46 -8.85 0.89
C VAL A 78 -2.81 -7.44 0.41
N GLY A 79 -1.94 -6.81 -0.40
CA GLY A 79 -2.15 -5.48 -0.93
C GLY A 79 -3.38 -5.39 -1.84
N VAL A 80 -3.52 -6.35 -2.77
CA VAL A 80 -4.69 -6.44 -3.67
C VAL A 80 -5.97 -6.67 -2.87
N GLY A 81 -5.95 -7.57 -1.88
CA GLY A 81 -7.10 -7.81 -1.01
C GLY A 81 -7.52 -6.56 -0.24
N ALA A 82 -6.56 -5.80 0.28
CA ALA A 82 -6.82 -4.54 0.97
C ALA A 82 -7.44 -3.48 0.04
N VAL A 83 -6.91 -3.33 -1.19
CA VAL A 83 -7.48 -2.43 -2.19
C VAL A 83 -8.88 -2.87 -2.60
N ALA A 84 -9.10 -4.15 -2.87
CA ALA A 84 -10.41 -4.69 -3.24
C ALA A 84 -11.45 -4.43 -2.14
N LEU A 85 -11.08 -4.66 -0.87
CA LEU A 85 -11.95 -4.38 0.28
C LEU A 85 -12.26 -2.89 0.42
N SER A 86 -11.25 -2.02 0.25
CA SER A 86 -11.44 -0.57 0.25
C SER A 86 -12.42 -0.14 -0.84
N THR A 87 -12.25 -0.67 -2.06
CA THR A 87 -13.12 -0.38 -3.21
C THR A 87 -14.53 -0.87 -2.98
N TYR A 88 -14.71 -2.10 -2.50
CA TYR A 88 -16.03 -2.65 -2.18
C TYR A 88 -16.77 -1.75 -1.18
N ARG A 89 -16.12 -1.37 -0.07
CA ARG A 89 -16.70 -0.48 0.94
C ARG A 89 -17.01 0.91 0.40
N PHE A 90 -16.20 1.40 -0.54
CA PHE A 90 -16.47 2.68 -1.19
C PHE A 90 -17.74 2.61 -2.05
N VAL A 91 -17.87 1.58 -2.87
CA VAL A 91 -19.06 1.38 -3.73
C VAL A 91 -20.32 1.23 -2.88
N ASP A 92 -20.26 0.43 -1.82
CA ASP A 92 -21.36 0.21 -0.88
C ASP A 92 -21.81 1.54 -0.23
N LEU A 93 -20.85 2.32 0.29
CA LEU A 93 -21.12 3.64 0.87
C LEU A 93 -21.74 4.64 -0.11
N VAL A 94 -21.34 4.59 -1.39
CA VAL A 94 -21.93 5.45 -2.43
C VAL A 94 -23.34 5.00 -2.78
N ALA A 95 -23.59 3.69 -2.87
CA ALA A 95 -24.91 3.13 -3.13
C ALA A 95 -25.91 3.53 -2.02
N GLU A 96 -25.54 3.37 -0.74
CA GLU A 96 -26.38 3.76 0.40
C GLU A 96 -26.74 5.26 0.42
N ARG A 97 -25.90 6.12 -0.17
CA ARG A 97 -26.15 7.57 -0.28
C ARG A 97 -27.01 7.94 -1.47
N GLY A 98 -27.03 7.13 -2.53
CA GLY A 98 -27.84 7.36 -3.72
C GLY A 98 -29.32 7.02 -3.52
N ASP A 99 -29.63 6.15 -2.56
CA ASP A 99 -30.99 5.71 -2.23
C ASP A 99 -31.73 6.66 -1.26
N ARG A 100 -31.10 7.75 -0.82
CA ARG A 100 -31.66 8.76 0.10
C ARG A 100 -31.89 10.10 -0.60
#